data_AF-A0A9E1UB32-F1
#
_entry.id   AF-A0A9E1UB32-F1
#
_cell.length_a   1.000
_cell.length_b   1.000
_cell.length_c   1.000
_cell.angle_alpha   90.00
_cell.angle_beta   90.00
_cell.angle_gamma   90.00
#
_symmetry.space_group_name_H-M   'P 1'
#
loop_
_entity.id
_entity.type
_entity.pdbx_description
1 polymer ?
#
loop_
_entity_poly.entity_id
_entity_poly.type
_entity_poly.pdbx_seq_one_letter_code
_entity_poly.pdbx_strand_id
1 'polypeptide(L)'
;MSDFYSSQELEQLAQRGVRILLPEQTVIRRDVNLQQLEPGAVLHPGTRLQGQSTRVLAGAEIGPGGYVVLEDSVVGPGAIVGAQGPVSLRQSWVGPQTILGMGVAEEAVFLGREHSGAPPTTGVGFRVRKGSLYEEGACSGQHTDTKMTLLMPWVTLGSNINFCDVLFAGGTGDPPGQFSEVGSGTIHFNFTIRGDKATASLLGNVCEGVFLRSERLFIGGNSSLLGPLLAEFGAFSAAGVRLFGQLASGLNLGTAHLSGHKNYDPRCFPNLRWLVSTQLQFFGELVALFHWYDQVRVRMARDTFQESLYRQGQYIVQRNLEERIAQLQLLTSLVTENQPHSERVLPEAKLKYQRAWLQNWTRRKEQLQSYASTPKFTPGSLLRELVDAEGTYTRRIQQLSPATAEAGQRWLEGIARPFCEGGLG
;
A
#
# COMPACT_ATOMS: atom_id res chain seq x y z
N MET A 1 -27.08 4.11 31.74
CA MET A 1 -26.77 2.74 31.26
C MET A 1 -25.26 2.64 31.11
N SER A 2 -24.65 1.48 31.39
CA SER A 2 -23.21 1.28 31.17
C SER A 2 -22.87 1.39 29.68
N ASP A 3 -21.77 2.05 29.33
CA ASP A 3 -21.26 2.15 27.96
C ASP A 3 -20.76 0.80 27.40
N PHE A 4 -20.68 -0.21 28.25
CA PHE A 4 -20.17 -1.55 27.95
C PHE A 4 -21.24 -2.62 28.17
N TYR A 5 -21.14 -3.72 27.42
CA TYR A 5 -21.89 -4.93 27.71
C TYR A 5 -21.43 -5.54 29.04
N SER A 6 -22.38 -6.06 29.81
CA SER A 6 -22.15 -6.76 31.07
C SER A 6 -21.63 -8.19 30.84
N SER A 7 -21.03 -8.80 31.87
CA SER A 7 -20.57 -10.20 31.80
C SER A 7 -21.69 -11.16 31.41
N GLN A 8 -22.93 -10.94 31.89
CA GLN A 8 -24.08 -11.76 31.54
C GLN A 8 -24.46 -11.63 30.06
N GLU A 9 -24.37 -10.43 29.47
CA GLU A 9 -24.58 -10.23 28.02
C GLU A 9 -23.47 -10.91 27.20
N LEU A 10 -22.22 -10.93 27.70
CA LEU A 10 -21.10 -11.64 27.07
C LEU A 10 -21.26 -13.17 27.14
N GLU A 11 -21.80 -13.72 28.23
CA GLU A 11 -22.13 -15.14 28.34
C GLU A 11 -23.20 -15.57 27.32
N GLN A 12 -24.20 -14.72 27.05
CA GLN A 12 -25.19 -14.97 26.00
C GLN A 12 -24.56 -14.95 24.60
N LEU A 13 -23.59 -14.07 24.38
CA LEU A 13 -22.80 -14.08 23.16
C LEU A 13 -22.00 -15.40 23.02
N ALA A 14 -21.51 -15.95 24.13
CA ALA A 14 -20.83 -17.23 24.12
C ALA A 14 -21.75 -18.40 23.75
N GLN A 15 -23.02 -18.38 24.18
CA GLN A 15 -24.04 -19.35 23.76
C GLN A 15 -24.33 -19.33 22.26
N ARG A 16 -24.09 -18.20 21.58
CA ARG A 16 -24.18 -18.08 20.11
C ARG A 16 -22.96 -18.64 19.37
N GLY A 17 -21.96 -19.15 20.08
CA GLY A 17 -20.79 -19.81 19.52
C GLY A 17 -19.52 -18.95 19.43
N VAL A 18 -19.53 -17.72 19.95
CA VAL A 18 -18.30 -16.92 20.11
C VAL A 18 -17.54 -17.39 21.35
N ARG A 19 -16.25 -17.67 21.24
CA ARG A 19 -15.46 -18.20 22.36
C ARG A 19 -14.79 -17.06 23.11
N ILE A 20 -15.43 -16.59 24.18
CA ILE A 20 -14.85 -15.60 25.10
C ILE A 20 -14.14 -16.36 26.23
N LEU A 21 -12.81 -16.31 26.25
CA LEU A 21 -12.05 -17.14 27.20
C LEU A 21 -12.12 -16.62 28.63
N LEU A 22 -12.26 -15.31 28.81
CA LEU A 22 -12.34 -14.66 30.12
C LEU A 22 -13.21 -13.39 30.04
N PRO A 23 -14.54 -13.50 30.24
CA PRO A 23 -15.48 -12.38 30.11
C PRO A 23 -15.11 -11.16 30.96
N GLU A 24 -14.59 -11.36 32.17
CA GLU A 24 -14.18 -10.29 33.09
C GLU A 24 -12.96 -9.48 32.63
N GLN A 25 -12.19 -10.01 31.66
CA GLN A 25 -11.08 -9.30 31.02
C GLN A 25 -11.36 -8.94 29.56
N THR A 26 -12.61 -9.08 29.11
CA THR A 26 -13.04 -8.73 27.76
C THR A 26 -13.97 -7.53 27.83
N VAL A 27 -13.66 -6.49 27.06
CA VAL A 27 -14.42 -5.23 27.09
C VAL A 27 -15.01 -4.97 25.71
N ILE A 28 -16.34 -4.96 25.61
CA ILE A 28 -17.06 -4.63 24.37
C ILE A 28 -17.96 -3.43 24.64
N ARG A 29 -17.75 -2.34 23.90
CA ARG A 29 -18.62 -1.16 23.98
C ARG A 29 -19.97 -1.43 23.30
N ARG A 30 -21.02 -0.76 23.78
CA ARG A 30 -22.39 -0.90 23.22
C ARG A 30 -22.56 -0.37 21.79
N ASP A 31 -21.60 0.40 21.29
CA ASP A 31 -21.58 0.82 19.89
C ASP A 31 -21.18 -0.33 18.94
N VAL A 32 -20.61 -1.43 19.46
CA VAL A 32 -20.38 -2.66 18.71
C VAL A 32 -21.68 -3.48 18.66
N ASN A 33 -22.15 -3.75 17.45
CA ASN A 33 -23.27 -4.68 17.24
C ASN A 33 -22.78 -6.12 17.44
N LEU A 34 -23.25 -6.81 18.48
CA LEU A 34 -22.87 -8.21 18.78
C LEU A 34 -23.27 -9.22 17.68
N GLN A 35 -24.08 -8.84 16.69
CA GLN A 35 -24.33 -9.67 15.50
C GLN A 35 -23.13 -9.69 14.54
N GLN A 36 -22.22 -8.73 14.64
CA GLN A 36 -21.00 -8.63 13.84
C GLN A 36 -19.84 -9.47 14.39
N LEU A 37 -20.06 -10.19 15.50
CA LEU A 37 -19.13 -11.16 16.07
C LEU A 37 -19.66 -12.55 15.72
N GLU A 38 -19.00 -13.20 14.77
CA GLU A 38 -19.47 -14.47 14.19
C GLU A 38 -19.13 -15.68 15.06
N PRO A 39 -19.95 -16.75 15.03
CA PRO A 39 -19.63 -18.00 15.70
C PRO A 39 -18.26 -18.54 15.30
N GLY A 40 -17.52 -19.08 16.26
CA GLY A 40 -16.16 -19.59 16.08
C GLY A 40 -15.06 -18.54 16.27
N ALA A 41 -15.37 -17.25 16.31
CA ALA A 41 -14.41 -16.22 16.73
C ALA A 41 -13.95 -16.46 18.18
N VAL A 42 -12.67 -16.20 18.47
CA VAL A 42 -12.07 -16.38 19.80
C VAL A 42 -11.57 -15.04 20.32
N LEU A 43 -12.06 -14.64 21.49
CA LEU A 43 -11.64 -13.43 22.19
C LEU A 43 -10.82 -13.83 23.42
N HIS A 44 -9.53 -13.51 23.41
CA HIS A 44 -8.61 -13.76 24.52
C HIS A 44 -8.71 -12.66 25.60
N PRO A 45 -8.20 -12.92 26.82
CA PRO A 45 -8.14 -11.91 27.87
C PRO A 45 -7.43 -10.63 27.41
N GLY A 46 -8.00 -9.48 27.73
CA GLY A 46 -7.49 -8.18 27.28
C GLY A 46 -8.03 -7.72 25.92
N THR A 47 -8.97 -8.43 25.31
CA THR A 47 -9.64 -7.96 24.09
C THR A 47 -10.54 -6.75 24.38
N ARG A 48 -10.40 -5.67 23.59
CA ARG A 48 -11.29 -4.51 23.60
C ARG A 48 -11.85 -4.19 22.23
N LEU A 49 -13.18 -4.13 22.14
CA LEU A 49 -13.91 -3.87 20.91
C LEU A 49 -14.73 -2.59 21.05
N GLN A 50 -14.60 -1.67 20.09
CA GLN A 50 -15.35 -0.42 20.03
C GLN A 50 -15.61 0.04 18.60
N GLY A 51 -16.62 0.88 18.41
CA GLY A 51 -16.96 1.45 17.09
C GLY A 51 -17.96 0.59 16.31
N GLN A 52 -18.85 1.28 15.61
CA GLN A 52 -19.99 0.68 14.91
C GLN A 52 -19.58 -0.21 13.74
N SER A 53 -18.38 0.01 13.20
CA SER A 53 -17.85 -0.76 12.08
C SER A 53 -17.04 -1.97 12.53
N THR A 54 -16.90 -2.22 13.84
CA THR A 54 -16.10 -3.34 14.34
C THR A 54 -16.78 -4.68 14.09
N ARG A 55 -16.06 -5.59 13.42
CA ARG A 55 -16.52 -6.93 13.05
C ARG A 55 -15.41 -7.95 13.27
N VAL A 56 -15.77 -9.14 13.75
CA VAL A 56 -14.85 -10.27 13.93
C VAL A 56 -15.50 -11.51 13.34
N LEU A 57 -14.93 -12.01 12.25
CA LEU A 57 -15.49 -13.11 11.47
C LEU A 57 -15.07 -14.48 12.00
N ALA A 58 -15.73 -15.53 11.49
CA ALA A 58 -15.56 -16.89 11.94
C ALA A 58 -14.09 -17.36 11.94
N GLY A 59 -13.68 -17.98 13.05
CA GLY A 59 -12.33 -18.52 13.23
C GLY A 59 -11.24 -17.48 13.46
N ALA A 60 -11.56 -16.17 13.47
CA ALA A 60 -10.59 -15.16 13.86
C ALA A 60 -10.22 -15.28 15.35
N GLU A 61 -8.95 -15.08 15.67
CA GLU A 61 -8.43 -15.09 17.04
C GLU A 61 -7.88 -13.71 17.42
N ILE A 62 -8.44 -13.13 18.48
CA ILE A 62 -8.10 -11.78 18.94
C ILE A 62 -7.35 -11.89 20.27
N GLY A 63 -6.08 -11.49 20.25
CA GLY A 63 -5.21 -11.36 21.41
C GLY A 63 -4.57 -12.63 21.99
N PRO A 64 -4.24 -13.69 21.22
CA PRO A 64 -3.61 -14.88 21.81
C PRO A 64 -2.24 -14.61 22.46
N GLY A 65 -1.51 -13.59 21.99
CA GLY A 65 -0.22 -13.16 22.53
C GLY A 65 -0.28 -11.90 23.40
N GLY A 66 -1.45 -11.28 23.61
CA GLY A 66 -1.56 -10.08 24.42
C GLY A 66 -2.82 -9.24 24.19
N TYR A 67 -2.83 -8.05 24.79
CA TYR A 67 -3.93 -7.10 24.74
C TYR A 67 -4.22 -6.57 23.32
N VAL A 68 -5.48 -6.57 22.89
CA VAL A 68 -5.86 -6.08 21.55
C VAL A 68 -6.99 -5.06 21.63
N VAL A 69 -6.83 -3.93 20.93
CA VAL A 69 -7.90 -2.95 20.68
C VAL A 69 -8.30 -2.99 19.22
N LEU A 70 -9.60 -3.17 18.98
CA LEU A 70 -10.22 -2.97 17.68
C LEU A 70 -11.16 -1.77 17.76
N GLU A 71 -10.89 -0.75 16.96
CA GLU A 71 -11.74 0.44 16.80
C GLU A 71 -12.14 0.58 15.33
N ASP A 72 -13.44 0.49 15.06
CA ASP A 72 -14.00 0.52 13.71
C ASP A 72 -13.23 -0.37 12.71
N SER A 73 -12.83 -1.56 13.15
CA SER A 73 -11.93 -2.45 12.40
C SER A 73 -12.57 -3.80 12.13
N VAL A 74 -12.26 -4.38 10.97
CA VAL A 74 -12.82 -5.65 10.51
C VAL A 74 -11.73 -6.71 10.49
N VAL A 75 -11.96 -7.82 11.19
CA VAL A 75 -11.06 -8.97 11.23
C VAL A 75 -11.69 -10.15 10.52
N GLY A 76 -11.11 -10.54 9.39
CA GLY A 76 -11.59 -11.58 8.49
C GLY A 76 -11.37 -13.00 8.97
N PRO A 77 -11.89 -14.00 8.23
CA PRO A 77 -11.91 -15.39 8.68
C PRO A 77 -10.53 -15.97 8.93
N GLY A 78 -10.36 -16.66 10.07
CA GLY A 78 -9.11 -17.31 10.43
C GLY A 78 -7.92 -16.37 10.68
N ALA A 79 -8.13 -15.05 10.71
CA ALA A 79 -7.05 -14.10 10.98
C ALA A 79 -6.67 -14.10 12.48
N ILE A 80 -5.39 -13.90 12.76
CA ILE A 80 -4.86 -13.83 14.12
C ILE A 80 -4.31 -12.42 14.34
N VAL A 81 -4.90 -11.70 15.30
CA VAL A 81 -4.47 -10.35 15.67
C VAL A 81 -3.84 -10.38 17.06
N GLY A 82 -2.60 -9.95 17.18
CA GLY A 82 -1.86 -10.01 18.44
C GLY A 82 -1.22 -11.37 18.69
N ALA A 83 -0.65 -11.98 17.64
CA ALA A 83 -0.02 -13.30 17.73
C ALA A 83 1.24 -13.30 18.62
N GLN A 84 1.91 -12.17 18.77
CA GLN A 84 3.19 -12.06 19.48
C GLN A 84 3.23 -10.93 20.52
N GLY A 85 2.08 -10.31 20.81
CA GLY A 85 2.01 -9.20 21.75
C GLY A 85 0.82 -8.28 21.51
N PRO A 86 0.80 -7.10 22.16
CA PRO A 86 -0.30 -6.16 22.04
C PRO A 86 -0.50 -5.59 20.62
N VAL A 87 -1.76 -5.36 20.24
CA VAL A 87 -2.11 -4.71 18.97
C VAL A 87 -3.19 -3.64 19.15
N SER A 88 -3.07 -2.54 18.41
CA SER A 88 -4.17 -1.56 18.23
C SER A 88 -4.48 -1.42 16.74
N LEU A 89 -5.72 -1.72 16.36
CA LEU A 89 -6.24 -1.51 15.01
C LEU A 89 -7.32 -0.42 15.06
N ARG A 90 -7.14 0.61 14.23
CA ARG A 90 -8.13 1.67 14.04
C ARG A 90 -8.48 1.77 12.57
N GLN A 91 -9.77 1.70 12.24
CA GLN A 91 -10.26 1.83 10.86
C GLN A 91 -9.50 0.93 9.87
N SER A 92 -9.20 -0.31 10.27
CA SER A 92 -8.35 -1.22 9.52
C SER A 92 -9.07 -2.51 9.14
N TRP A 93 -8.80 -3.00 7.93
CA TRP A 93 -9.41 -4.23 7.39
C TRP A 93 -8.34 -5.31 7.28
N VAL A 94 -8.59 -6.42 7.94
CA VAL A 94 -7.69 -7.57 8.03
C VAL A 94 -8.33 -8.72 7.26
N GLY A 95 -7.72 -9.13 6.16
CA GLY A 95 -8.19 -10.17 5.27
C GLY A 95 -8.00 -11.59 5.84
N PRO A 96 -8.47 -12.62 5.12
CA PRO A 96 -8.45 -14.00 5.59
C PRO A 96 -7.05 -14.48 5.98
N GLN A 97 -6.95 -15.26 7.05
CA GLN A 97 -5.72 -15.90 7.53
C GLN A 97 -4.53 -14.96 7.81
N THR A 98 -4.74 -13.63 7.80
CA THR A 98 -3.72 -12.64 8.15
C THR A 98 -3.19 -12.93 9.54
N ILE A 99 -1.88 -12.83 9.73
CA ILE A 99 -1.27 -12.91 11.06
C ILE A 99 -0.56 -11.59 11.35
N LEU A 100 -1.07 -10.87 12.35
CA LEU A 100 -0.46 -9.65 12.86
C LEU A 100 0.26 -9.96 14.18
N GLY A 101 1.57 -9.71 14.22
CA GLY A 101 2.42 -9.95 15.38
C GLY A 101 2.08 -9.05 16.58
N MET A 102 2.78 -7.93 16.71
CA MET A 102 2.60 -6.92 17.77
C MET A 102 2.81 -5.54 17.15
N GLY A 103 1.92 -4.58 17.39
CA GLY A 103 2.06 -3.26 16.75
C GLY A 103 0.77 -2.47 16.59
N VAL A 104 0.79 -1.51 15.69
CA VAL A 104 -0.37 -0.64 15.43
C VAL A 104 -0.67 -0.53 13.94
N ALA A 105 -1.95 -0.54 13.58
CA ALA A 105 -2.40 -0.19 12.24
C ALA A 105 -3.54 0.84 12.30
N GLU A 106 -3.47 1.85 11.43
CA GLU A 106 -4.47 2.89 11.33
C GLU A 106 -4.80 3.18 9.86
N GLU A 107 -6.08 3.10 9.49
CA GLU A 107 -6.55 3.33 8.11
C GLU A 107 -5.75 2.50 7.08
N ALA A 108 -5.64 1.20 7.34
CA ALA A 108 -4.82 0.26 6.59
C ALA A 108 -5.60 -1.00 6.17
N VAL A 109 -5.11 -1.66 5.12
CA VAL A 109 -5.71 -2.88 4.59
C VAL A 109 -4.66 -3.96 4.42
N PHE A 110 -4.99 -5.17 4.87
CA PHE A 110 -4.25 -6.40 4.62
C PHE A 110 -5.18 -7.35 3.86
N LEU A 111 -4.86 -7.76 2.62
CA LEU A 111 -5.74 -8.64 1.85
C LEU A 111 -5.70 -10.10 2.32
N GLY A 112 -4.65 -10.47 3.06
CA GLY A 112 -4.56 -11.73 3.77
C GLY A 112 -3.60 -12.73 3.17
N ARG A 113 -3.69 -13.96 3.69
CA ARG A 113 -2.84 -15.09 3.32
C ARG A 113 -3.69 -16.13 2.61
N GLU A 114 -3.19 -16.61 1.47
CA GLU A 114 -3.92 -17.55 0.63
C GLU A 114 -3.68 -19.02 1.01
N HIS A 115 -2.66 -19.31 1.84
CA HIS A 115 -2.41 -20.63 2.40
C HIS A 115 -1.70 -20.54 3.76
N SER A 116 -1.82 -21.60 4.56
CA SER A 116 -1.28 -21.67 5.92
C SER A 116 0.25 -21.65 6.00
N GLY A 117 0.94 -22.02 4.92
CA GLY A 117 2.40 -22.01 4.81
C GLY A 117 3.03 -20.64 4.52
N ALA A 118 2.23 -19.63 4.14
CA ALA A 118 2.74 -18.29 3.85
C ALA A 118 3.34 -17.64 5.12
N PRO A 119 4.32 -16.73 5.02
CA PRO A 119 4.85 -16.04 6.19
C PRO A 119 3.76 -15.24 6.94
N PRO A 120 3.94 -14.93 8.23
CA PRO A 120 3.11 -13.94 8.93
C PRO A 120 3.11 -12.60 8.20
N THR A 121 1.98 -11.89 8.23
CA THR A 121 1.82 -10.63 7.50
C THR A 121 2.64 -9.50 8.13
N THR A 122 2.72 -9.44 9.45
CA THR A 122 3.59 -8.50 10.16
C THR A 122 4.31 -9.14 11.33
N GLY A 123 5.56 -8.74 11.55
CA GLY A 123 6.36 -9.10 12.72
C GLY A 123 6.08 -8.23 13.95
N VAL A 124 6.94 -8.35 14.96
CA VAL A 124 6.89 -7.57 16.20
C VAL A 124 7.29 -6.11 15.97
N GLY A 125 6.53 -5.16 16.54
CA GLY A 125 6.81 -3.73 16.46
C GLY A 125 6.39 -3.08 15.15
N PHE A 126 5.42 -3.64 14.43
CA PHE A 126 4.93 -3.03 13.19
C PHE A 126 4.17 -1.74 13.45
N ARG A 127 4.26 -0.80 12.51
CA ARG A 127 3.46 0.42 12.45
C ARG A 127 2.99 0.65 11.02
N VAL A 128 1.72 0.35 10.75
CA VAL A 128 1.11 0.55 9.43
C VAL A 128 0.18 1.74 9.50
N ARG A 129 0.56 2.85 8.88
CA ARG A 129 -0.20 4.11 8.94
C ARG A 129 -1.12 4.26 7.74
N LYS A 130 -1.96 5.30 7.80
CA LYS A 130 -2.96 5.62 6.79
C LYS A 130 -2.44 5.52 5.35
N GLY A 131 -3.27 4.96 4.49
CA GLY A 131 -2.98 4.83 3.07
C GLY A 131 -2.03 3.67 2.76
N SER A 132 -1.81 2.74 3.68
CA SER A 132 -1.01 1.54 3.44
C SER A 132 -1.88 0.32 3.12
N LEU A 133 -1.46 -0.44 2.10
CA LEU A 133 -2.13 -1.63 1.60
C LEU A 133 -1.09 -2.74 1.42
N TYR A 134 -1.38 -3.89 2.01
CA TYR A 134 -0.62 -5.12 1.87
C TYR A 134 -1.51 -6.10 1.10
N GLU A 135 -1.18 -6.35 -0.17
CA GLU A 135 -1.92 -7.32 -0.98
C GLU A 135 -1.59 -8.77 -0.57
N GLU A 136 -2.14 -9.75 -1.30
CA GLU A 136 -2.09 -11.16 -0.92
C GLU A 136 -0.65 -11.65 -0.68
N GLY A 137 -0.37 -12.15 0.52
CA GLY A 137 0.95 -12.66 0.90
C GLY A 137 2.05 -11.60 1.04
N ALA A 138 1.77 -10.31 0.84
CA ALA A 138 2.72 -9.25 1.17
C ALA A 138 2.96 -9.24 2.69
N CYS A 139 4.21 -9.05 3.10
CA CYS A 139 4.57 -9.14 4.51
C CYS A 139 5.70 -8.19 4.91
N SER A 140 5.83 -7.99 6.23
CA SER A 140 6.92 -7.22 6.80
C SER A 140 7.49 -7.88 8.06
N GLY A 141 8.81 -7.72 8.25
CA GLY A 141 9.53 -8.19 9.42
C GLY A 141 9.24 -7.38 10.68
N GLN A 142 10.23 -7.32 11.58
CA GLN A 142 10.10 -6.61 12.85
C GLN A 142 10.41 -5.12 12.70
N HIS A 143 9.79 -4.27 13.52
CA HIS A 143 10.05 -2.83 13.59
C HIS A 143 9.97 -2.12 12.23
N THR A 144 8.87 -2.33 11.51
CA THR A 144 8.63 -1.73 10.20
C THR A 144 7.58 -0.62 10.29
N ASP A 145 7.86 0.54 9.68
CA ASP A 145 6.91 1.65 9.55
C ASP A 145 6.56 1.88 8.06
N THR A 146 5.28 1.79 7.72
CA THR A 146 4.76 2.10 6.38
C THR A 146 3.69 3.19 6.43
N LYS A 147 3.60 4.01 5.38
CA LYS A 147 2.58 5.05 5.21
C LYS A 147 2.49 5.42 3.74
N MET A 148 1.27 5.47 3.20
CA MET A 148 1.07 5.70 1.76
C MET A 148 1.89 4.67 0.96
N THR A 149 1.77 3.40 1.35
CA THR A 149 2.63 2.31 0.89
C THR A 149 1.78 1.19 0.35
N LEU A 150 2.01 0.84 -0.91
CA LEU A 150 1.26 -0.20 -1.60
C LEU A 150 2.22 -1.35 -1.91
N LEU A 151 2.04 -2.48 -1.22
CA LEU A 151 2.80 -3.69 -1.45
C LEU A 151 1.91 -4.66 -2.22
N MET A 152 2.26 -4.92 -3.48
CA MET A 152 1.59 -5.93 -4.31
C MET A 152 1.92 -7.35 -3.84
N PRO A 153 1.30 -8.41 -4.40
CA PRO A 153 1.38 -9.74 -3.82
C PRO A 153 2.81 -10.22 -3.63
N TRP A 154 3.03 -10.88 -2.49
CA TRP A 154 4.31 -11.47 -2.05
C TRP A 154 5.44 -10.50 -1.73
N VAL A 155 5.29 -9.19 -1.95
CA VAL A 155 6.32 -8.22 -1.62
C VAL A 155 6.67 -8.31 -0.13
N THR A 156 7.96 -8.48 0.15
CA THR A 156 8.48 -8.69 1.50
C THR A 156 9.36 -7.52 1.93
N LEU A 157 9.01 -6.91 3.07
CA LEU A 157 9.87 -5.95 3.75
C LEU A 157 10.63 -6.68 4.87
N GLY A 158 11.95 -6.52 4.92
CA GLY A 158 12.77 -6.97 6.05
C GLY A 158 12.44 -6.21 7.35
N SER A 159 13.37 -6.25 8.30
CA SER A 159 13.20 -5.64 9.63
C SER A 159 13.85 -4.25 9.73
N ASN A 160 13.43 -3.43 10.69
CA ASN A 160 13.97 -2.09 10.97
C ASN A 160 13.90 -1.17 9.74
N ILE A 161 12.72 -1.07 9.15
CA ILE A 161 12.49 -0.37 7.88
C ILE A 161 11.54 0.82 8.10
N ASN A 162 11.83 1.94 7.43
CA ASN A 162 10.85 3.00 7.17
C ASN A 162 10.64 3.09 5.66
N PHE A 163 9.42 2.76 5.21
CA PHE A 163 9.12 2.60 3.80
C PHE A 163 7.80 3.31 3.50
N CYS A 164 7.87 4.59 3.16
CA CYS A 164 6.70 5.45 3.00
C CYS A 164 6.63 5.99 1.57
N ASP A 165 5.43 6.27 1.06
CA ASP A 165 5.27 6.85 -0.28
C ASP A 165 5.89 5.98 -1.39
N VAL A 166 5.69 4.66 -1.29
CA VAL A 166 6.21 3.67 -2.23
C VAL A 166 5.11 2.75 -2.73
N LEU A 167 5.13 2.47 -4.03
CA LEU A 167 4.44 1.33 -4.62
C LEU A 167 5.50 0.32 -5.03
N PHE A 168 5.38 -0.89 -4.51
CA PHE A 168 6.33 -1.96 -4.75
C PHE A 168 5.62 -3.19 -5.31
N ALA A 169 6.11 -3.67 -6.45
CA ALA A 169 5.56 -4.77 -7.24
C ALA A 169 6.61 -5.83 -7.57
N GLY A 170 6.19 -6.84 -8.35
CA GLY A 170 7.06 -7.84 -8.95
C GLY A 170 7.15 -9.12 -8.14
N GLY A 171 7.54 -10.18 -8.84
CA GLY A 171 7.55 -11.53 -8.31
C GLY A 171 6.45 -12.41 -8.90
N THR A 172 6.62 -13.70 -8.70
CA THR A 172 5.81 -14.78 -9.30
C THR A 172 5.31 -15.80 -8.26
N GLY A 173 5.58 -15.57 -6.98
CA GLY A 173 5.14 -16.43 -5.89
C GLY A 173 5.80 -16.03 -4.56
N ASP A 174 5.33 -16.64 -3.47
CA ASP A 174 5.92 -16.53 -2.13
C ASP A 174 7.12 -17.46 -1.84
N PRO A 175 7.48 -18.50 -2.64
CA PRO A 175 8.69 -19.27 -2.37
C PRO A 175 9.98 -18.42 -2.50
N PRO A 176 11.05 -18.78 -1.77
CA PRO A 176 12.35 -18.12 -1.91
C PRO A 176 12.81 -18.00 -3.36
N GLY A 177 13.19 -16.78 -3.74
CA GLY A 177 13.62 -16.46 -5.11
C GLY A 177 12.49 -16.11 -6.07
N GLN A 178 11.23 -16.10 -5.63
CA GLN A 178 10.09 -15.71 -6.46
C GLN A 178 9.46 -14.37 -6.07
N PHE A 179 9.62 -13.90 -4.83
CA PHE A 179 9.04 -12.64 -4.35
C PHE A 179 10.00 -11.45 -4.44
N SER A 180 9.48 -10.24 -4.60
CA SER A 180 10.25 -9.01 -4.46
C SER A 180 10.57 -8.69 -3.00
N GLU A 181 11.78 -8.22 -2.72
CA GLU A 181 12.23 -7.95 -1.34
C GLU A 181 12.98 -6.62 -1.19
N VAL A 182 12.75 -5.95 -0.06
CA VAL A 182 13.65 -4.92 0.48
C VAL A 182 14.25 -5.43 1.79
N GLY A 183 15.56 -5.60 1.82
CA GLY A 183 16.29 -6.13 2.96
C GLY A 183 16.26 -5.20 4.18
N SER A 184 16.47 -5.80 5.35
CA SER A 184 16.42 -5.13 6.66
C SER A 184 17.31 -3.90 6.76
N GLY A 185 16.87 -2.88 7.50
CA GLY A 185 17.61 -1.62 7.72
C GLY A 185 17.51 -0.62 6.57
N THR A 186 16.74 -0.94 5.51
CA THR A 186 16.57 -0.04 4.37
C THR A 186 15.57 1.07 4.69
N ILE A 187 15.92 2.30 4.33
CA ILE A 187 15.09 3.48 4.54
C ILE A 187 14.77 4.14 3.19
N HIS A 188 13.50 4.45 2.96
CA HIS A 188 13.09 5.33 1.88
C HIS A 188 12.99 6.78 2.39
N PHE A 189 13.82 7.65 1.82
CA PHE A 189 13.87 9.08 2.14
C PHE A 189 12.86 9.83 1.27
N ASN A 190 11.65 9.97 1.79
CA ASN A 190 10.51 10.64 1.15
C ASN A 190 10.32 12.11 1.56
N PHE A 191 11.08 12.66 2.51
CA PHE A 191 10.88 14.04 2.97
C PHE A 191 12.08 14.92 2.61
N THR A 192 11.81 16.04 1.93
CA THR A 192 12.86 16.95 1.48
C THR A 192 13.14 18.03 2.52
N ILE A 193 14.29 18.71 2.41
CA ILE A 193 14.60 19.87 3.24
C ILE A 193 13.69 21.09 2.97
N ARG A 194 12.84 21.03 1.94
CA ARG A 194 11.82 22.06 1.64
C ARG A 194 10.52 21.82 2.39
N GLY A 195 10.42 20.70 3.09
CA GLY A 195 9.20 20.32 3.80
C GLY A 195 8.14 19.68 2.90
N ASP A 196 8.50 19.21 1.70
CA ASP A 196 7.58 18.56 0.77
C ASP A 196 7.83 17.04 0.65
N LYS A 197 6.85 16.33 0.04
CA LYS A 197 6.91 14.88 -0.25
C LYS A 197 6.55 14.55 -1.69
N ALA A 198 6.92 15.40 -2.66
CA ALA A 198 6.79 15.09 -4.08
C ALA A 198 7.91 14.13 -4.54
N THR A 199 8.05 13.01 -3.83
CA THR A 199 9.21 12.10 -3.82
C THR A 199 8.78 10.64 -3.81
N ALA A 200 7.50 10.34 -4.13
CA ALA A 200 7.00 8.98 -4.19
C ALA A 200 7.83 8.12 -5.15
N SER A 201 8.11 6.88 -4.77
CA SER A 201 8.93 5.97 -5.56
C SER A 201 8.14 4.77 -6.07
N LEU A 202 8.46 4.36 -7.30
CA LEU A 202 7.86 3.22 -7.97
C LEU A 202 8.93 2.13 -8.12
N LEU A 203 8.72 0.98 -7.50
CA LEU A 203 9.57 -0.20 -7.66
C LEU A 203 8.77 -1.27 -8.41
N GLY A 204 9.07 -1.46 -9.69
CA GLY A 204 8.18 -2.13 -10.65
C GLY A 204 7.14 -1.16 -11.22
N ASN A 205 5.98 -1.67 -11.64
CA ASN A 205 4.80 -0.84 -11.98
C ASN A 205 3.51 -1.67 -11.84
N VAL A 206 2.35 -1.02 -11.91
CA VAL A 206 1.05 -1.69 -11.77
C VAL A 206 0.64 -2.33 -13.08
N CYS A 207 0.81 -1.61 -14.19
CA CYS A 207 0.33 -2.03 -15.51
C CYS A 207 0.82 -3.42 -15.92
N GLU A 208 2.03 -3.81 -15.53
CA GLU A 208 2.58 -5.16 -15.71
C GLU A 208 2.44 -6.01 -14.43
N GLY A 209 2.64 -5.40 -13.25
CA GLY A 209 2.77 -6.12 -11.98
C GLY A 209 1.51 -6.85 -11.52
N VAL A 210 0.31 -6.37 -11.87
CA VAL A 210 -0.96 -7.02 -11.45
C VAL A 210 -1.16 -8.40 -12.07
N PHE A 211 -0.41 -8.73 -13.12
CA PHE A 211 -0.50 -10.02 -13.81
C PHE A 211 0.41 -11.11 -13.20
N LEU A 212 1.20 -10.77 -12.17
CA LEU A 212 2.00 -11.72 -11.37
C LEU A 212 2.97 -12.58 -12.19
N ARG A 213 3.55 -11.98 -13.23
CA ARG A 213 4.52 -12.59 -14.17
C ARG A 213 5.84 -11.86 -14.25
N SER A 214 5.91 -10.66 -13.68
CA SER A 214 7.10 -9.81 -13.77
C SER A 214 8.19 -10.31 -12.84
N GLU A 215 9.44 -10.14 -13.27
CA GLU A 215 10.61 -10.50 -12.46
C GLU A 215 10.57 -9.82 -11.09
N ARG A 216 11.07 -10.52 -10.06
CA ARG A 216 11.23 -9.95 -8.73
C ARG A 216 12.27 -8.82 -8.74
N LEU A 217 12.13 -7.87 -7.83
CA LEU A 217 13.19 -6.92 -7.50
C LEU A 217 13.82 -7.29 -6.16
N PHE A 218 15.08 -6.90 -5.95
CA PHE A 218 15.77 -7.17 -4.69
C PHE A 218 16.64 -5.98 -4.26
N ILE A 219 16.26 -5.27 -3.20
CA ILE A 219 17.08 -4.22 -2.61
C ILE A 219 17.81 -4.80 -1.41
N GLY A 220 19.14 -4.86 -1.46
CA GLY A 220 19.95 -5.33 -0.34
C GLY A 220 19.72 -4.50 0.93
N GLY A 221 19.88 -5.13 2.10
CA GLY A 221 19.66 -4.48 3.40
C GLY A 221 20.56 -3.27 3.67
N ASN A 222 20.18 -2.48 4.67
CA ASN A 222 20.88 -1.27 5.11
C ASN A 222 21.09 -0.25 3.98
N SER A 223 20.17 -0.21 3.02
CA SER A 223 20.24 0.68 1.86
C SER A 223 19.49 1.99 2.10
N SER A 224 19.86 3.02 1.35
CA SER A 224 19.18 4.32 1.33
C SER A 224 18.51 4.54 -0.03
N LEU A 225 17.18 4.55 -0.08
CA LEU A 225 16.43 4.88 -1.29
C LEU A 225 16.07 6.36 -1.24
N LEU A 226 16.63 7.19 -2.13
CA LEU A 226 16.30 8.62 -2.20
C LEU A 226 15.15 8.83 -3.17
N GLY A 227 14.00 9.28 -2.65
CA GLY A 227 12.81 9.57 -3.45
C GLY A 227 12.93 10.89 -4.24
N PRO A 228 12.31 10.98 -5.43
CA PRO A 228 11.63 9.91 -6.14
C PRO A 228 12.61 9.00 -6.89
N LEU A 229 12.27 7.71 -6.90
CA LEU A 229 13.05 6.63 -7.50
C LEU A 229 12.13 5.75 -8.36
N LEU A 230 12.62 5.34 -9.52
CA LEU A 230 11.94 4.40 -10.42
C LEU A 230 12.83 3.16 -10.56
N ALA A 231 12.28 1.97 -10.36
CA ALA A 231 13.01 0.73 -10.59
C ALA A 231 12.24 -0.17 -11.56
N GLU A 232 12.94 -0.71 -12.56
CA GLU A 232 12.40 -1.73 -13.46
C GLU A 232 12.29 -3.08 -12.74
N PHE A 233 11.41 -3.96 -13.26
CA PHE A 233 11.43 -5.36 -12.83
C PHE A 233 12.79 -5.99 -13.09
N GLY A 234 13.22 -6.89 -12.21
CA GLY A 234 14.55 -7.50 -12.26
C GLY A 234 15.68 -6.60 -11.74
N ALA A 235 15.40 -5.37 -11.28
CA ALA A 235 16.41 -4.54 -10.64
C ALA A 235 16.82 -5.12 -9.28
N PHE A 236 18.12 -5.22 -9.03
CA PHE A 236 18.64 -5.59 -7.71
C PHE A 236 19.87 -4.80 -7.29
N SER A 237 20.14 -4.76 -5.99
CA SER A 237 21.32 -4.08 -5.43
C SER A 237 22.01 -4.91 -4.35
N ALA A 238 23.29 -4.62 -4.11
CA ALA A 238 23.98 -5.06 -2.90
C ALA A 238 23.41 -4.35 -1.65
N ALA A 239 23.81 -4.82 -0.47
CA ALA A 239 23.51 -4.15 0.80
C ALA A 239 24.37 -2.88 1.00
N GLY A 240 23.89 -1.93 1.81
CA GLY A 240 24.65 -0.76 2.21
C GLY A 240 24.78 0.33 1.15
N VAL A 241 23.97 0.27 0.09
CA VAL A 241 24.08 1.20 -1.05
C VAL A 241 23.10 2.37 -0.93
N ARG A 242 23.46 3.50 -1.53
CA ARG A 242 22.51 4.60 -1.77
C ARG A 242 22.04 4.57 -3.22
N LEU A 243 20.73 4.50 -3.41
CA LEU A 243 20.05 4.41 -4.70
C LEU A 243 19.16 5.65 -4.92
N PHE A 244 19.15 6.17 -6.13
CA PHE A 244 18.37 7.34 -6.54
C PHE A 244 18.16 7.33 -8.05
N GLY A 245 17.14 8.05 -8.54
CA GLY A 245 16.89 8.15 -9.98
C GLY A 245 16.23 6.90 -10.56
N GLN A 246 16.76 6.40 -11.67
CA GLN A 246 16.25 5.20 -12.35
C GLN A 246 17.18 4.01 -12.10
N LEU A 247 16.60 2.87 -11.73
CA LEU A 247 17.27 1.59 -11.58
C LEU A 247 16.85 0.69 -12.73
N ALA A 248 17.81 0.24 -13.53
CA ALA A 248 17.57 -0.68 -14.63
C ALA A 248 17.47 -2.13 -14.12
N SER A 249 16.89 -3.01 -14.93
CA SER A 249 17.01 -4.45 -14.70
C SER A 249 18.48 -4.87 -14.56
N GLY A 250 18.77 -5.74 -13.59
CA GLY A 250 20.13 -6.15 -13.24
C GLY A 250 20.72 -5.46 -12.00
N LEU A 251 22.04 -5.61 -11.83
CA LEU A 251 22.76 -5.12 -10.65
C LEU A 251 22.97 -3.59 -10.70
N ASN A 252 22.39 -2.90 -9.73
CA ASN A 252 22.57 -1.48 -9.49
C ASN A 252 23.56 -1.29 -8.33
N LEU A 253 24.77 -0.81 -8.65
CA LEU A 253 25.86 -0.66 -7.68
C LEU A 253 25.63 0.45 -6.65
N GLY A 254 24.72 1.39 -6.95
CA GLY A 254 24.46 2.57 -6.13
C GLY A 254 25.70 3.44 -5.94
N THR A 255 25.60 4.40 -5.03
CA THR A 255 26.74 5.23 -4.62
C THR A 255 27.08 4.96 -3.17
N ALA A 256 28.38 4.93 -2.86
CA ALA A 256 28.84 5.00 -1.48
C ALA A 256 28.47 6.36 -0.84
N HIS A 257 28.58 6.46 0.49
CA HIS A 257 28.41 7.73 1.19
C HIS A 257 29.38 8.78 0.64
N LEU A 258 28.84 9.80 -0.04
CA LEU A 258 29.62 10.94 -0.49
C LEU A 258 30.12 11.73 0.73
N SER A 259 31.44 11.91 0.85
CA SER A 259 32.06 12.80 1.83
C SER A 259 32.20 14.21 1.24
N GLY A 260 31.80 15.24 1.99
CA GLY A 260 32.05 16.64 1.64
C GLY A 260 30.85 17.56 1.91
N HIS A 261 31.07 18.84 1.64
CA HIS A 261 30.06 19.89 1.77
C HIS A 261 29.84 20.55 0.41
N LYS A 262 28.58 20.74 0.03
CA LYS A 262 28.18 21.54 -1.13
C LYS A 262 27.14 22.56 -0.70
N ASN A 263 27.30 23.80 -1.15
CA ASN A 263 26.26 24.80 -1.00
C ASN A 263 25.00 24.32 -1.72
N TYR A 264 23.89 24.31 -1.00
CA TYR A 264 22.59 23.94 -1.55
C TYR A 264 21.60 25.05 -1.25
N ASP A 265 21.07 25.68 -2.30
CA ASP A 265 20.06 26.72 -2.15
C ASP A 265 18.66 26.08 -2.08
N PRO A 266 17.95 26.17 -0.94
CA PRO A 266 16.66 25.53 -0.81
C PRO A 266 15.54 26.21 -1.61
N ARG A 267 15.80 27.39 -2.17
CA ARG A 267 14.81 28.17 -2.92
C ARG A 267 14.78 27.80 -4.42
N CYS A 268 15.71 26.99 -4.89
CA CYS A 268 15.83 26.65 -6.31
C CYS A 268 15.23 25.26 -6.61
N PHE A 269 14.62 25.06 -7.79
CA PHE A 269 14.09 23.75 -8.21
C PHE A 269 14.75 23.26 -9.51
N PRO A 270 16.07 23.02 -9.50
CA PRO A 270 16.82 22.69 -10.72
C PRO A 270 16.42 21.35 -11.37
N ASN A 271 15.73 20.48 -10.63
CA ASN A 271 15.30 19.15 -11.08
C ASN A 271 13.76 19.03 -11.12
N LEU A 272 13.04 20.16 -11.22
CA LEU A 272 11.57 20.14 -11.21
C LEU A 272 10.98 19.21 -12.28
N ARG A 273 11.59 19.17 -13.47
CA ARG A 273 11.17 18.27 -14.54
C ARG A 273 11.17 16.81 -14.13
N TRP A 274 12.25 16.35 -13.51
CA TRP A 274 12.35 14.99 -13.00
C TRP A 274 11.29 14.74 -11.93
N LEU A 275 11.21 15.60 -10.91
CA LEU A 275 10.25 15.46 -9.82
C LEU A 275 8.82 15.32 -10.34
N VAL A 276 8.37 16.29 -11.14
CA VAL A 276 7.01 16.31 -11.69
C VAL A 276 6.75 15.11 -12.58
N SER A 277 7.65 14.78 -13.51
CA SER A 277 7.44 13.66 -14.44
C SER A 277 7.32 12.33 -13.69
N THR A 278 8.18 12.09 -12.70
CA THR A 278 8.14 10.86 -11.90
C THR A 278 6.90 10.78 -11.01
N GLN A 279 6.48 11.89 -10.41
CA GLN A 279 5.24 11.91 -9.61
C GLN A 279 3.99 11.70 -10.48
N LEU A 280 3.98 12.21 -11.71
CA LEU A 280 2.91 11.96 -12.68
C LEU A 280 2.89 10.50 -13.16
N GLN A 281 4.06 9.89 -13.35
CA GLN A 281 4.15 8.45 -13.64
C GLN A 281 3.60 7.61 -12.48
N PHE A 282 4.04 7.89 -11.25
CA PHE A 282 3.50 7.23 -10.05
C PHE A 282 1.97 7.41 -9.95
N PHE A 283 1.47 8.61 -10.23
CA PHE A 283 0.04 8.88 -10.24
C PHE A 283 -0.69 8.03 -11.29
N GLY A 284 -0.18 7.94 -12.52
CA GLY A 284 -0.78 7.09 -13.56
C GLY A 284 -0.90 5.62 -13.16
N GLU A 285 0.12 5.07 -12.50
CA GLU A 285 0.09 3.70 -11.97
C GLU A 285 -0.97 3.54 -10.86
N LEU A 286 -1.14 4.54 -9.99
CA LEU A 286 -2.22 4.52 -9.01
C LEU A 286 -3.61 4.55 -9.66
N VAL A 287 -3.78 5.30 -10.76
CA VAL A 287 -5.06 5.32 -11.49
C VAL A 287 -5.32 3.94 -12.11
N ALA A 288 -4.30 3.31 -12.71
CA ALA A 288 -4.41 1.93 -13.20
C ALA A 288 -4.82 0.97 -12.08
N LEU A 289 -4.21 1.07 -10.89
CA LEU A 289 -4.53 0.22 -9.75
C LEU A 289 -5.95 0.46 -9.23
N PHE A 290 -6.39 1.72 -9.17
CA PHE A 290 -7.74 2.08 -8.76
C PHE A 290 -8.79 1.40 -9.65
N HIS A 291 -8.59 1.43 -10.97
CA HIS A 291 -9.47 0.77 -11.93
C HIS A 291 -9.32 -0.76 -11.94
N TRP A 292 -8.14 -1.29 -11.65
CA TRP A 292 -7.97 -2.73 -11.42
C TRP A 292 -8.80 -3.21 -10.23
N TYR A 293 -8.78 -2.47 -9.12
CA TYR A 293 -9.62 -2.77 -7.97
C TYR A 293 -11.10 -2.73 -8.30
N ASP A 294 -11.55 -1.62 -8.89
CA ASP A 294 -12.96 -1.40 -9.24
C ASP A 294 -13.50 -2.46 -10.20
N GLN A 295 -12.75 -2.72 -11.27
CA GLN A 295 -13.27 -3.43 -12.42
C GLN A 295 -12.87 -4.90 -12.45
N VAL A 296 -11.83 -5.29 -11.72
CA VAL A 296 -11.36 -6.69 -11.63
C VAL A 296 -11.58 -7.23 -10.22
N ARG A 297 -10.87 -6.71 -9.21
CA ARG A 297 -10.89 -7.31 -7.85
C ARG A 297 -12.30 -7.34 -7.25
N VAL A 298 -13.02 -6.22 -7.25
CA VAL A 298 -14.39 -6.15 -6.70
C VAL A 298 -15.35 -7.11 -7.43
N ARG A 299 -15.22 -7.24 -8.75
CA ARG A 299 -16.06 -8.19 -9.54
C ARG A 299 -15.70 -9.66 -9.32
N MET A 300 -14.48 -9.94 -8.84
CA MET A 300 -14.03 -11.29 -8.48
C MET A 300 -14.40 -11.68 -7.05
N ALA A 301 -14.96 -10.77 -6.25
CA ALA A 301 -15.36 -11.05 -4.89
C ALA A 301 -16.40 -12.18 -4.84
N ARG A 302 -16.20 -13.15 -3.95
CA ARG A 302 -17.05 -14.33 -3.79
C ARG A 302 -18.18 -14.13 -2.81
N ASP A 303 -17.99 -13.19 -1.89
CA ASP A 303 -18.93 -12.88 -0.82
C ASP A 303 -18.83 -11.40 -0.45
N THR A 304 -19.75 -10.96 0.40
CA THR A 304 -19.85 -9.57 0.84
C THR A 304 -18.64 -9.11 1.66
N PHE A 305 -17.95 -10.02 2.34
CA PHE A 305 -16.76 -9.67 3.11
C PHE A 305 -15.58 -9.38 2.17
N GLN A 306 -15.34 -10.26 1.21
CA GLN A 306 -14.29 -10.07 0.21
C GLN A 306 -14.56 -8.83 -0.65
N GLU A 307 -15.82 -8.57 -1.00
CA GLU A 307 -16.19 -7.33 -1.69
C GLU A 307 -15.84 -6.11 -0.84
N SER A 308 -16.23 -6.11 0.44
CA SER A 308 -15.90 -5.03 1.38
C SER A 308 -14.39 -4.83 1.53
N LEU A 309 -13.62 -5.92 1.58
CA LEU A 309 -12.16 -5.90 1.69
C LEU A 309 -11.52 -5.26 0.45
N TYR A 310 -11.97 -5.64 -0.75
CA TYR A 310 -11.47 -5.05 -1.99
C TYR A 310 -11.89 -3.59 -2.16
N ARG A 311 -13.12 -3.22 -1.78
CA ARG A 311 -13.55 -1.82 -1.75
C ARG A 311 -12.72 -0.98 -0.78
N GLN A 312 -12.34 -1.54 0.37
CA GLN A 312 -11.43 -0.84 1.28
C GLN A 312 -10.03 -0.72 0.69
N GLY A 313 -9.53 -1.74 -0.01
CA GLY A 313 -8.27 -1.65 -0.77
C GLY A 313 -8.31 -0.54 -1.84
N GLN A 314 -9.40 -0.46 -2.61
CA GLN A 314 -9.66 0.62 -3.57
C GLN A 314 -9.65 2.00 -2.89
N TYR A 315 -10.29 2.12 -1.72
CA TYR A 315 -10.28 3.35 -0.92
C TYR A 315 -8.85 3.75 -0.52
N ILE A 316 -8.00 2.81 -0.11
CA ILE A 316 -6.59 3.08 0.19
C ILE A 316 -5.84 3.62 -1.04
N VAL A 317 -6.08 3.06 -2.24
CA VAL A 317 -5.50 3.58 -3.49
C VAL A 317 -5.99 5.00 -3.78
N GLN A 318 -7.27 5.27 -3.57
CA GLN A 318 -7.84 6.62 -3.64
C GLN A 318 -7.16 7.60 -2.67
N ARG A 319 -6.92 7.20 -1.41
CA ARG A 319 -6.19 8.05 -0.45
C ARG A 319 -4.77 8.39 -0.93
N ASN A 320 -4.09 7.45 -1.60
CA ASN A 320 -2.79 7.71 -2.20
C ASN A 320 -2.90 8.72 -3.36
N LEU A 321 -3.89 8.59 -4.25
CA LEU A 321 -4.14 9.55 -5.34
C LEU A 321 -4.37 10.97 -4.80
N GLU A 322 -5.22 11.11 -3.79
CA GLU A 322 -5.51 12.39 -3.13
C GLU A 322 -4.26 13.00 -2.48
N GLU A 323 -3.44 12.18 -1.82
CA GLU A 323 -2.17 12.62 -1.25
C GLU A 323 -1.20 13.09 -2.35
N ARG A 324 -1.08 12.38 -3.49
CA ARG A 324 -0.23 12.82 -4.61
C ARG A 324 -0.69 14.16 -5.20
N ILE A 325 -1.99 14.40 -5.33
CA ILE A 325 -2.53 15.70 -5.77
C ILE A 325 -2.14 16.80 -4.77
N ALA A 326 -2.30 16.54 -3.46
CA ALA A 326 -1.94 17.49 -2.41
C ALA A 326 -0.43 17.81 -2.40
N GLN A 327 0.44 16.81 -2.57
CA GLN A 327 1.89 17.03 -2.61
C GLN A 327 2.34 17.77 -3.88
N LEU A 328 1.75 17.50 -5.04
CA LEU A 328 2.01 18.27 -6.27
C LEU A 328 1.51 19.72 -6.15
N GLN A 329 0.39 19.96 -5.47
CA GLN A 329 -0.08 21.30 -5.15
C GLN A 329 0.92 22.04 -4.26
N LEU A 330 1.41 21.40 -3.20
CA LEU A 330 2.42 21.97 -2.29
C LEU A 330 3.71 22.31 -3.05
N LEU A 331 4.24 21.37 -3.84
CA LEU A 331 5.41 21.60 -4.69
C LEU A 331 5.20 22.82 -5.60
N THR A 332 4.04 22.92 -6.24
CA THR A 332 3.72 24.03 -7.15
C THR A 332 3.67 25.37 -6.44
N SER A 333 3.10 25.42 -5.23
CA SER A 333 3.09 26.63 -4.40
C SER A 333 4.52 27.06 -4.04
N LEU A 334 5.38 26.12 -3.63
CA LEU A 334 6.78 26.39 -3.30
C LEU A 334 7.58 26.88 -4.51
N VAL A 335 7.34 26.32 -5.70
CA VAL A 335 7.97 26.79 -6.95
C VAL A 335 7.51 28.22 -7.27
N THR A 336 6.21 28.49 -7.14
CA THR A 336 5.64 29.83 -7.38
C THR A 336 6.27 30.88 -6.47
N GLU A 337 6.31 30.61 -5.16
CA GLU A 337 6.87 31.52 -4.15
C GLU A 337 8.35 31.87 -4.45
N ASN A 338 9.12 30.91 -4.95
CA ASN A 338 10.55 31.07 -5.19
C ASN A 338 10.89 31.37 -6.65
N GLN A 339 9.91 31.65 -7.50
CA GLN A 339 10.11 31.92 -8.92
C GLN A 339 11.07 33.11 -9.18
N PRO A 340 10.93 34.28 -8.51
CA PRO A 340 11.84 35.41 -8.74
C PRO A 340 13.30 35.10 -8.38
N HIS A 341 13.52 34.20 -7.41
CA HIS A 341 14.87 33.75 -7.08
C HIS A 341 15.41 32.78 -8.11
N SER A 342 14.58 31.83 -8.55
CA SER A 342 14.91 30.88 -9.61
C SER A 342 15.35 31.62 -10.89
N GLU A 343 14.66 32.70 -11.27
CA GLU A 343 14.98 33.49 -12.48
C GLU A 343 16.36 34.17 -12.44
N ARG A 344 16.92 34.42 -11.25
CA ARG A 344 18.26 35.00 -11.11
C ARG A 344 19.38 33.96 -11.20
N VAL A 345 19.10 32.69 -10.94
CA VAL A 345 20.13 31.68 -10.65
C VAL A 345 20.05 30.42 -11.50
N LEU A 346 18.90 30.13 -12.12
CA LEU A 346 18.72 28.95 -12.97
C LEU A 346 18.90 29.30 -14.45
N PRO A 347 19.44 28.37 -15.27
CA PRO A 347 19.49 28.53 -16.72
C PRO A 347 18.09 28.61 -17.36
N GLU A 348 17.96 29.33 -18.47
CA GLU A 348 16.68 29.54 -19.19
C GLU A 348 15.98 28.23 -19.57
N ALA A 349 16.72 27.17 -19.91
CA ALA A 349 16.14 25.86 -20.21
C ALA A 349 15.33 25.27 -19.03
N LYS A 350 15.78 25.51 -17.78
CA LYS A 350 15.07 25.07 -16.57
C LYS A 350 13.91 26.00 -16.22
N LEU A 351 14.09 27.31 -16.42
CA LEU A 351 13.04 28.31 -16.21
C LEU A 351 11.86 28.10 -17.16
N LYS A 352 12.12 27.78 -18.44
CA LYS A 352 11.09 27.44 -19.42
C LYS A 352 10.18 26.33 -18.91
N TYR A 353 10.75 25.28 -18.33
CA TYR A 353 9.97 24.20 -17.74
C TYR A 353 9.18 24.64 -16.51
N GLN A 354 9.79 25.40 -15.60
CA GLN A 354 9.09 25.93 -14.42
C GLN A 354 7.88 26.78 -14.82
N ARG A 355 8.07 27.74 -15.75
CA ARG A 355 6.99 28.59 -16.26
C ARG A 355 5.88 27.77 -16.91
N ALA A 356 6.22 26.80 -17.76
CA ALA A 356 5.25 25.92 -18.39
C ALA A 356 4.44 25.11 -17.37
N TRP A 357 5.09 24.57 -16.33
CA TRP A 357 4.41 23.86 -15.25
C TRP A 357 3.43 24.77 -14.50
N LEU A 358 3.90 25.95 -14.06
CA LEU A 358 3.08 26.91 -13.32
C LEU A 358 1.86 27.37 -14.14
N GLN A 359 2.06 27.67 -15.42
CA GLN A 359 0.98 28.10 -16.33
C GLN A 359 -0.09 27.03 -16.53
N ASN A 360 0.30 25.75 -16.57
CA ASN A 360 -0.61 24.64 -16.85
C ASN A 360 -1.15 23.93 -15.59
N TRP A 361 -0.68 24.30 -14.39
CA TRP A 361 -1.01 23.57 -13.16
C TRP A 361 -2.51 23.45 -12.91
N THR A 362 -3.29 24.52 -13.07
CA THR A 362 -4.75 24.48 -12.83
C THR A 362 -5.43 23.42 -13.68
N ARG A 363 -5.18 23.44 -15.00
CA ARG A 363 -5.70 22.44 -15.94
C ARG A 363 -5.20 21.03 -15.59
N ARG A 364 -3.92 20.90 -15.23
CA ARG A 364 -3.34 19.61 -14.86
C ARG A 364 -3.98 19.06 -13.58
N LYS A 365 -4.25 19.90 -12.59
CA LYS A 365 -4.91 19.51 -11.34
C LYS A 365 -6.33 19.02 -11.59
N GLU A 366 -7.11 19.72 -12.42
CA GLU A 366 -8.44 19.28 -12.83
C GLU A 366 -8.40 17.92 -13.53
N GLN A 367 -7.41 17.72 -14.41
CA GLN A 367 -7.18 16.41 -15.03
C GLN A 367 -6.86 15.34 -14.00
N LEU A 368 -5.94 15.60 -13.06
CA LEU A 368 -5.61 14.63 -12.01
C LEU A 368 -6.85 14.30 -11.16
N GLN A 369 -7.69 15.28 -10.84
CA GLN A 369 -8.91 15.08 -10.06
C GLN A 369 -9.99 14.29 -10.80
N SER A 370 -9.91 14.14 -12.12
CA SER A 370 -10.84 13.34 -12.92
C SER A 370 -10.44 11.86 -13.06
N TYR A 371 -9.48 11.39 -12.27
CA TYR A 371 -8.98 10.00 -12.31
C TYR A 371 -10.09 8.93 -12.26
N ALA A 372 -11.13 9.17 -11.47
CA ALA A 372 -12.25 8.24 -11.30
C ALA A 372 -13.18 8.24 -12.52
N SER A 373 -13.27 9.37 -13.23
CA SER A 373 -14.19 9.60 -14.35
C SER A 373 -13.66 9.09 -15.70
N THR A 374 -12.61 8.26 -15.70
CA THR A 374 -12.02 7.69 -16.92
C THR A 374 -12.50 6.25 -17.12
N PRO A 375 -13.75 5.99 -17.59
CA PRO A 375 -14.20 4.62 -17.82
C PRO A 375 -13.54 4.08 -19.07
N LYS A 376 -12.44 3.35 -18.90
CA LYS A 376 -12.02 2.34 -19.87
C LYS A 376 -12.48 1.00 -19.32
N PHE A 377 -13.42 0.37 -19.99
CA PHE A 377 -13.95 -0.92 -19.55
C PHE A 377 -12.88 -2.00 -19.68
N THR A 378 -12.79 -2.84 -18.65
CA THR A 378 -11.94 -4.04 -18.67
C THR A 378 -12.25 -4.91 -19.89
N PRO A 379 -11.24 -5.48 -20.55
CA PRO A 379 -11.45 -6.43 -21.64
C PRO A 379 -12.36 -7.59 -21.22
N GLY A 380 -13.39 -7.89 -22.03
CA GLY A 380 -14.35 -8.95 -21.69
C GLY A 380 -13.72 -10.35 -21.62
N SER A 381 -12.61 -10.60 -22.32
CA SER A 381 -11.83 -11.84 -22.19
C SER A 381 -11.23 -11.99 -20.79
N LEU A 382 -10.71 -10.90 -20.21
CA LEU A 382 -10.08 -10.90 -18.90
C LEU A 382 -11.07 -11.30 -17.81
N LEU A 383 -12.26 -10.71 -17.77
CA LEU A 383 -13.26 -11.07 -16.76
C LEU A 383 -13.77 -12.51 -16.92
N ARG A 384 -13.96 -12.97 -18.16
CA ARG A 384 -14.41 -14.35 -18.41
C ARG A 384 -13.39 -15.37 -17.90
N GLU A 385 -12.13 -15.25 -18.28
CA GLU A 385 -11.09 -16.18 -17.80
C GLU A 385 -10.94 -16.16 -16.26
N LEU A 386 -11.09 -15.01 -15.63
CA LEU A 386 -10.99 -14.90 -14.16
C LEU A 386 -12.18 -15.49 -13.40
N VAL A 387 -13.38 -15.45 -14.00
CA VAL A 387 -14.59 -16.07 -13.43
C VAL A 387 -14.54 -17.59 -13.59
N ASP A 388 -14.08 -18.06 -14.75
CA ASP A 388 -13.97 -19.50 -15.05
C ASP A 388 -12.82 -20.17 -14.28
N ALA A 389 -11.83 -19.40 -13.84
CA ALA A 389 -10.69 -19.91 -13.09
C ALA A 389 -11.04 -20.30 -11.64
N GLU A 390 -10.48 -21.43 -11.18
CA GLU A 390 -10.60 -21.90 -9.80
C GLU A 390 -9.38 -21.51 -8.95
N GLY A 391 -9.50 -21.65 -7.63
CA GLY A 391 -8.41 -21.38 -6.69
C GLY A 391 -8.38 -19.94 -6.18
N THR A 392 -7.27 -19.54 -5.56
CA THR A 392 -7.13 -18.25 -4.89
C THR A 392 -6.98 -17.09 -5.88
N TYR A 393 -6.99 -15.83 -5.42
CA TYR A 393 -6.89 -14.67 -6.31
C TYR A 393 -5.59 -14.75 -7.14
N THR A 394 -4.45 -14.97 -6.49
CA THR A 394 -3.16 -15.01 -7.21
C THR A 394 -3.10 -16.16 -8.21
N ARG A 395 -3.68 -17.32 -7.88
CA ARG A 395 -3.76 -18.48 -8.79
C ARG A 395 -4.59 -18.20 -10.03
N ARG A 396 -5.74 -17.54 -9.88
CA ARG A 396 -6.59 -17.15 -11.02
C ARG A 396 -5.85 -16.21 -11.97
N ILE A 397 -5.10 -15.24 -11.44
CA ILE A 397 -4.29 -14.33 -12.25
C ILE A 397 -3.17 -15.08 -13.00
N GLN A 398 -2.48 -16.00 -12.32
CA GLN A 398 -1.42 -16.81 -12.95
C GLN A 398 -1.92 -17.73 -14.06
N GLN A 399 -3.19 -18.16 -14.00
CA GLN A 399 -3.81 -19.03 -14.99
C GLN A 399 -4.25 -18.30 -16.27
N LEU A 400 -4.26 -16.97 -16.28
CA LEU A 400 -4.63 -16.19 -17.47
C LEU A 400 -3.82 -16.61 -18.69
N SER A 401 -4.45 -16.63 -19.86
CA SER A 401 -3.73 -16.82 -21.11
C SER A 401 -2.79 -15.62 -21.36
N PRO A 402 -1.61 -15.83 -21.99
CA PRO A 402 -0.71 -14.73 -22.34
C PRO A 402 -1.40 -13.62 -23.13
N ALA A 403 -2.29 -13.98 -24.06
CA ALA A 403 -3.06 -13.03 -24.86
C ALA A 403 -4.01 -12.18 -24.01
N THR A 404 -4.67 -12.77 -23.00
CA THR A 404 -5.56 -12.03 -22.10
C THR A 404 -4.79 -11.15 -21.13
N ALA A 405 -3.65 -11.61 -20.61
CA ALA A 405 -2.76 -10.77 -19.79
C ALA A 405 -2.27 -9.54 -20.59
N GLU A 406 -1.83 -9.74 -21.83
CA GLU A 406 -1.36 -8.66 -22.70
C GLU A 406 -2.48 -7.66 -23.04
N ALA A 407 -3.70 -8.14 -23.29
CA ALA A 407 -4.87 -7.29 -23.51
C ALA A 407 -5.23 -6.47 -22.25
N GLY A 408 -5.12 -7.09 -21.07
CA GLY A 408 -5.29 -6.41 -19.79
C GLY A 408 -4.23 -5.34 -19.54
N GLN A 409 -2.96 -5.64 -19.81
CA GLN A 409 -1.85 -4.71 -19.69
C GLN A 409 -2.05 -3.49 -20.61
N ARG A 410 -2.36 -3.70 -21.89
CA ARG A 410 -2.65 -2.60 -22.84
C ARG A 410 -3.82 -1.73 -22.38
N TRP A 411 -4.82 -2.34 -21.74
CA TRP A 411 -5.93 -1.60 -21.13
C TRP A 411 -5.47 -0.71 -19.98
N LEU A 412 -4.68 -1.23 -19.03
CA LEU A 412 -4.14 -0.47 -17.90
C LEU A 412 -3.18 0.63 -18.34
N GLU A 413 -2.30 0.36 -19.29
CA GLU A 413 -1.42 1.39 -19.89
C GLU A 413 -2.26 2.50 -20.54
N GLY A 414 -3.35 2.13 -21.21
CA GLY A 414 -4.32 3.08 -21.74
C GLY A 414 -4.94 3.97 -20.65
N ILE A 415 -5.14 3.45 -19.44
CA ILE A 415 -5.67 4.22 -18.29
C ILE A 415 -4.59 5.13 -17.70
N ALA A 416 -3.36 4.64 -17.51
CA ALA A 416 -2.28 5.38 -16.87
C ALA A 416 -1.74 6.51 -17.76
N ARG A 417 -1.56 6.23 -19.06
CA ARG A 417 -0.86 7.10 -20.02
C ARG A 417 -1.33 8.56 -20.02
N PRO A 418 -2.64 8.90 -20.01
CA PRO A 418 -3.10 10.30 -19.98
C PRO A 418 -2.59 11.10 -18.76
N PHE A 419 -2.27 10.42 -17.66
CA PHE A 419 -1.78 11.04 -16.42
C PHE A 419 -0.25 11.06 -16.33
N CYS A 420 0.42 10.12 -17.01
CA CYS A 420 1.88 10.10 -17.15
C CYS A 420 2.36 11.14 -18.17
N GLU A 421 1.70 11.21 -19.32
CA GLU A 421 2.00 12.11 -20.43
C GLU A 421 1.39 13.50 -20.17
N GLY A 422 2.02 14.57 -20.67
CA GLY A 422 1.44 15.92 -20.61
C GLY A 422 1.98 16.86 -19.53
N GLY A 423 3.23 16.69 -19.08
CA GLY A 423 4.01 17.83 -18.55
C GLY A 423 4.47 18.81 -19.65
N LEU A 424 4.06 18.59 -20.89
CA LEU A 424 4.74 19.08 -22.08
C LEU A 424 3.73 19.87 -22.92
N GLY A 425 3.94 21.18 -22.97
CA GLY A 425 3.71 21.89 -24.23
C GLY A 425 4.71 21.44 -25.30
#